data_AF-A0AAX0W097-F1
#
_entry.id   AF-A0AAX0W097-F1
#
_cell.length_a   1.000
_cell.length_b   1.000
_cell.length_c   1.000
_cell.angle_alpha   90.00
_cell.angle_beta   90.00
_cell.angle_gamma   90.00
#
_symmetry.space_group_name_H-M   'P 1'
#
loop_
_entity.id
_entity.type
_entity.pdbx_description
1 polymer ?
#
loop_
_entity_poly.entity_id
_entity_poly.type
_entity_poly.pdbx_seq_one_letter_code
_entity_poly.pdbx_strand_id
1 'polypeptide(L)'
;MKRVLLLLMVALLVWAWHERQALADFPSILSAYSAKEYCSCRFVMGFDEVYCRGYVQQYLPLGRLEEDHARRRVLAEGLGRRNQAAWVNAREGCRLLP
;
A
#
# COMPACT_ATOMS: atom_id res chain seq x y z
N MET A 1 -35.31 13.57 15.31
CA MET A 1 -33.96 13.79 14.73
C MET A 1 -32.83 13.34 15.65
N LYS A 2 -32.69 13.86 16.88
CA LYS A 2 -31.60 13.47 17.82
C LYS A 2 -31.52 11.96 18.10
N ARG A 3 -32.66 11.29 18.30
CA ARG A 3 -32.71 9.82 18.54
C ARG A 3 -32.22 9.01 17.33
N VAL A 4 -32.55 9.45 16.11
CA VAL A 4 -32.10 8.80 14.88
C VAL A 4 -30.59 8.96 14.70
N LEU A 5 -30.06 10.17 14.93
CA LEU A 5 -28.62 10.40 14.89
C LEU A 5 -27.88 9.53 15.90
N LEU A 6 -28.43 9.39 17.12
CA LEU A 6 -27.84 8.56 18.17
C LEU A 6 -27.84 7.08 17.78
N LEU A 7 -28.93 6.58 17.19
CA LEU A 7 -29.00 5.21 16.65
C LEU A 7 -27.99 4.99 15.51
N LEU A 8 -27.84 5.96 14.60
CA LEU A 8 -26.84 5.88 13.52
C LEU A 8 -25.41 5.85 14.07
N MET A 9 -25.09 6.67 15.09
CA MET A 9 -23.78 6.63 15.73
C MET A 9 -23.52 5.29 16.41
N VAL A 10 -24.50 4.73 17.12
CA VAL A 10 -24.36 3.40 17.74
C VAL A 10 -24.15 2.33 16.67
N ALA A 11 -24.92 2.36 15.58
CA ALA A 11 -24.75 1.43 14.46
C ALA A 11 -23.35 1.55 13.83
N LEU A 12 -22.86 2.77 13.60
CA LEU A 12 -21.51 3.02 13.08
C LEU A 12 -20.42 2.49 14.03
N LEU A 13 -20.56 2.69 15.34
CA LEU A 13 -19.60 2.20 16.33
C LEU A 13 -19.57 0.67 16.39
N VAL A 14 -20.74 0.02 16.39
CA VAL A 14 -20.85 -1.44 16.35
C VAL A 14 -20.22 -1.98 15.06
N TRP A 15 -20.48 -1.34 13.92
CA TRP A 15 -19.89 -1.74 12.65
C TRP A 15 -18.38 -1.53 12.61
N ALA A 16 -17.87 -0.39 13.08
CA ALA A 16 -16.43 -0.14 13.17
C ALA A 16 -15.72 -1.13 14.10
N TRP A 17 -16.36 -1.55 15.19
CA TRP A 17 -15.84 -2.58 16.07
C TRP A 17 -15.81 -3.97 15.41
N HIS A 18 -16.84 -4.30 14.64
CA HIS A 18 -16.90 -5.52 13.84
C HIS A 18 -15.78 -5.55 12.80
N GLU A 19 -15.60 -4.45 12.06
CA GLU A 19 -14.59 -4.30 10.99
C GLU A 19 -13.23 -3.81 11.48
N ARG A 20 -12.96 -3.84 12.79
CA ARG A 20 -11.74 -3.25 13.36
C ARG A 20 -10.45 -3.78 12.73
N GLN A 21 -10.44 -5.05 12.33
CA GLN A 21 -9.28 -5.68 11.69
C GLN A 21 -9.08 -5.13 10.27
N ALA A 22 -10.15 -5.06 9.47
CA ALA A 22 -10.09 -4.47 8.13
C ALA A 22 -9.65 -3.00 8.18
N LEU A 23 -10.18 -2.24 9.16
CA LEU A 23 -9.77 -0.84 9.40
C LEU A 23 -8.30 -0.72 9.82
N ALA A 24 -7.78 -1.67 10.60
CA ALA A 24 -6.38 -1.69 11.01
C ALA A 24 -5.42 -2.08 9.88
N ASP A 25 -5.83 -2.99 9.00
CA ASP A 25 -5.01 -3.52 7.90
C ASP A 25 -4.95 -2.55 6.71
N PHE A 26 -6.07 -1.88 6.39
CA PHE A 26 -6.21 -1.01 5.22
C PHE A 26 -5.10 0.03 5.03
N PRO A 27 -4.64 0.79 6.05
CA PRO A 27 -3.61 1.81 5.87
C PRO A 27 -2.30 1.28 5.29
N SER A 28 -1.96 0.02 5.59
CA SER A 28 -0.73 -0.60 5.07
C SER A 28 -0.84 -1.07 3.62
N ILE A 29 -2.07 -1.30 3.13
CA ILE A 29 -2.31 -1.85 1.80
C ILE A 29 -1.76 -0.93 0.72
N LEU A 30 -1.98 0.39 0.84
CA LEU A 30 -1.56 1.36 -0.17
C LEU A 30 -0.03 1.35 -0.36
N SER A 31 0.74 1.48 0.71
CA SER A 31 2.21 1.46 0.66
C SER A 31 2.75 0.09 0.32
N ALA A 32 2.19 -1.00 0.87
CA ALA A 32 2.62 -2.36 0.56
C ALA A 32 2.40 -2.71 -0.92
N TYR A 33 1.21 -2.46 -1.45
CA TYR A 33 0.89 -2.65 -2.86
C TYR A 33 1.86 -1.85 -3.73
N SER A 34 1.98 -0.54 -3.48
CA SER A 34 2.79 0.34 -4.32
C SER A 34 4.27 -0.04 -4.32
N ALA A 35 4.85 -0.37 -3.15
CA ALA A 35 6.23 -0.82 -3.07
C ALA A 35 6.45 -2.12 -3.87
N LYS A 36 5.56 -3.11 -3.68
CA LYS A 36 5.71 -4.43 -4.30
C LYS A 36 5.49 -4.39 -5.81
N GLU A 37 4.40 -3.78 -6.27
CA GLU A 37 4.06 -3.72 -7.69
C GLU A 37 5.05 -2.85 -8.48
N TYR A 38 5.53 -1.75 -7.88
CA TYR A 38 6.57 -0.94 -8.50
C TYR A 38 7.88 -1.74 -8.61
N CYS A 39 8.28 -2.44 -7.55
CA CYS A 39 9.45 -3.32 -7.57
C CYS A 39 9.33 -4.39 -8.67
N SER A 40 8.18 -5.05 -8.77
CA SER A 40 7.94 -6.07 -9.81
C SER A 40 8.01 -5.45 -11.20
N CYS A 41 7.34 -4.32 -11.43
CA CYS A 41 7.38 -3.58 -12.69
C CYS A 41 8.82 -3.24 -13.10
N ARG A 42 9.65 -2.81 -12.15
CA ARG A 42 11.04 -2.42 -12.43
C ARG A 42 12.01 -3.57 -12.58
N PHE A 43 12.04 -4.49 -11.62
CA PHE A 43 13.12 -5.46 -11.49
C PHE A 43 12.74 -6.88 -11.93
N VAL A 44 11.45 -7.16 -12.07
CA VAL A 44 10.97 -8.43 -12.67
C VAL A 44 10.63 -8.22 -14.14
N MET A 45 9.86 -7.18 -14.45
CA MET A 45 9.42 -6.92 -15.83
C MET A 45 10.41 -6.06 -16.63
N GLY A 46 11.25 -5.27 -15.97
CA GLY A 46 12.29 -4.48 -16.64
C GLY A 46 11.80 -3.18 -17.29
N PHE A 47 10.65 -2.64 -16.87
CA PHE A 47 10.14 -1.38 -17.41
C PHE A 47 10.85 -0.15 -16.82
N ASP A 48 10.71 1.01 -17.48
CA ASP A 48 11.33 2.25 -17.04
C ASP A 48 10.62 2.89 -15.83
N GLU A 49 11.26 3.91 -15.24
CA GLU A 49 10.79 4.55 -14.01
C GLU A 49 9.44 5.22 -14.18
N VAL A 50 9.30 5.96 -15.26
CA VAL A 50 8.14 6.83 -15.50
C VAL A 50 6.92 5.95 -15.72
N TYR A 51 7.07 4.89 -16.51
CA TYR A 51 6.02 3.90 -16.70
C TYR A 51 5.61 3.27 -15.37
N CYS A 52 6.57 2.77 -14.58
CA CYS A 52 6.23 2.09 -13.33
C CYS A 52 5.64 3.01 -12.26
N ARG A 53 6.03 4.29 -12.22
CA ARG A 53 5.37 5.28 -11.34
C ARG A 53 3.91 5.50 -11.73
N GLY A 54 3.61 5.58 -13.02
CA GLY A 54 2.24 5.66 -13.53
C GLY A 54 1.45 4.39 -13.27
N TYR A 55 2.06 3.21 -13.48
CA TYR A 55 1.43 1.90 -13.28
C TYR A 55 0.92 1.69 -11.85
N VAL A 56 1.69 2.11 -10.84
CA VAL A 56 1.27 1.95 -9.43
C VAL A 56 0.42 3.09 -8.90
N GLN A 57 0.15 4.12 -9.70
CA GLN A 57 -0.61 5.27 -9.24
C GLN A 57 -2.03 4.86 -8.83
N GLN A 58 -2.42 5.24 -7.62
CA GLN A 58 -3.74 4.98 -7.06
C GLN A 58 -4.53 6.28 -6.91
N TYR A 59 -5.84 6.17 -6.69
CA TYR A 59 -6.69 7.33 -6.35
C TYR A 59 -6.23 8.01 -5.05
N LEU A 60 -5.79 7.23 -4.07
CA LEU A 60 -5.17 7.75 -2.86
C LEU A 60 -3.70 8.10 -3.13
N PRO A 61 -3.26 9.33 -2.80
CA PRO A 61 -1.88 9.73 -3.05
C PRO A 61 -0.92 9.01 -2.11
N LEU A 62 0.24 8.63 -2.65
CA LEU A 62 1.40 8.26 -1.84
C LEU A 62 2.06 9.51 -1.30
N GLY A 63 2.58 9.43 -0.07
CA GLY A 63 3.47 10.46 0.48
C GLY A 63 4.88 10.36 -0.07
N ARG A 64 5.35 9.13 -0.34
CA ARG A 64 6.71 8.86 -0.83
C ARG A 64 6.73 7.58 -1.66
N LEU A 65 7.54 7.59 -2.72
CA LEU A 65 7.87 6.40 -3.51
C LEU A 65 9.32 6.54 -4.00
N GLU A 66 10.21 5.74 -3.42
CA GLU A 66 11.66 5.81 -3.63
C GLU A 66 12.20 4.47 -4.11
N GLU A 67 13.07 4.50 -5.12
CA GLU A 67 13.74 3.35 -5.68
C GLU A 67 15.24 3.40 -5.35
N ASP A 68 15.77 2.35 -4.73
CA ASP A 68 17.21 2.06 -4.62
C ASP A 68 17.55 1.03 -5.70
N HIS A 69 17.95 1.54 -6.88
CA HIS A 69 18.25 0.70 -8.03
C HIS A 69 19.44 -0.25 -7.78
N ALA A 70 20.46 0.21 -7.03
CA ALA A 70 21.64 -0.60 -6.73
C ALA A 70 21.29 -1.82 -5.88
N ARG A 71 20.38 -1.66 -4.91
CA ARG A 71 19.91 -2.76 -4.05
C ARG A 71 18.64 -3.43 -4.54
N ARG A 72 18.11 -3.01 -5.70
CA ARG A 72 16.82 -3.46 -6.26
C ARG A 72 15.70 -3.44 -5.22
N ARG A 73 15.60 -2.33 -4.50
CA ARG A 73 14.68 -2.13 -3.38
C ARG A 73 13.82 -0.91 -3.62
N VAL A 74 12.58 -0.98 -3.16
CA VAL A 74 11.59 0.08 -3.29
C VAL A 74 10.98 0.34 -1.94
N LEU A 75 10.81 1.62 -1.62
CA LEU A 75 10.13 2.11 -0.43
C LEU A 75 8.91 2.91 -0.85
N ALA A 76 7.79 2.66 -0.21
CA ALA A 76 6.59 3.48 -0.36
C ALA A 76 6.02 3.86 1.00
N GLU A 77 5.47 5.07 1.07
CA GLU A 77 4.76 5.58 2.24
C GLU A 77 3.39 6.13 1.84
N GLY A 78 2.37 5.80 2.61
CA GLY A 78 0.99 6.21 2.38
C GLY A 78 0.15 5.95 3.62
N LEU A 79 -0.83 6.83 3.89
CA LEU A 79 -1.73 6.71 5.06
C LEU A 79 -1.00 6.50 6.41
N GLY A 80 0.18 7.10 6.57
CA GLY A 80 1.00 6.98 7.79
C GLY A 80 1.69 5.63 7.96
N ARG A 81 1.69 4.75 6.94
CA ARG A 81 2.43 3.49 6.92
C ARG A 81 3.57 3.55 5.92
N ARG A 82 4.62 2.78 6.20
CA ARG A 82 5.81 2.61 5.37
C ARG A 82 6.01 1.14 5.10
N ASN A 83 6.21 0.78 3.83
CA ASN A 83 6.54 -0.57 3.42
C ASN A 83 7.70 -0.57 2.45
N GLN A 84 8.45 -1.67 2.44
CA GLN A 84 9.54 -1.87 1.49
C GLN A 84 9.33 -3.19 0.75
N ALA A 85 9.75 -3.22 -0.51
CA ALA A 85 9.86 -4.44 -1.28
C ALA A 85 11.26 -4.53 -1.88
N ALA A 86 11.78 -5.75 -2.03
CA ALA A 86 13.04 -6.00 -2.70
C ALA A 86 12.92 -7.16 -3.67
N TRP A 87 13.63 -7.05 -4.78
CA TRP A 87 13.81 -8.17 -5.71
C TRP A 87 14.68 -9.24 -5.05
N VAL A 88 14.21 -10.48 -5.04
CA VAL A 88 14.90 -11.60 -4.40
C VAL A 88 15.69 -12.40 -5.43
N ASN A 89 14.98 -12.96 -6.43
CA ASN A 89 15.56 -13.70 -7.55
C ASN A 89 14.54 -13.82 -8.69
N ALA A 90 14.93 -14.43 -9.80
CA ALA A 90 14.07 -14.59 -10.97
C ALA A 90 12.84 -15.49 -10.73
N ARG A 91 12.88 -16.40 -9.75
CA ARG A 91 11.78 -17.33 -9.45
C ARG A 91 10.74 -16.70 -8.52
N GLU A 92 11.19 -15.97 -7.51
CA GLU A 92 10.33 -15.35 -6.51
C GLU A 92 9.91 -13.92 -6.86
N GLY A 93 10.70 -13.24 -7.70
CA GLY A 93 10.49 -11.84 -8.04
C GLY A 93 10.67 -10.92 -6.83
N CYS A 94 9.79 -9.91 -6.72
CA CYS A 94 9.81 -8.97 -5.61
C CYS A 94 8.94 -9.42 -4.43
N ARG A 95 9.49 -9.31 -3.22
CA ARG A 95 8.79 -9.60 -1.96
C ARG A 95 8.75 -8.37 -1.07
N LEU A 96 7.67 -8.26 -0.29
CA LEU A 96 7.61 -7.32 0.81
C LEU A 96 8.64 -7.71 1.88
N LEU A 97 9.33 -6.72 2.41
CA LEU A 97 10.21 -6.87 3.56
C LEU A 97 9.37 -6.75 4.84
N PRO A 98 9.70 -7.53 5.88
CA PRO A 98 9.04 -7.46 7.18
C PRO A 98 9.26 -6.11 7.88
#